data_AF-A0A8J3WR79-F1
#
_entry.id   AF-A0A8J3WR79-F1
#
_cell.length_a   1.000
_cell.length_b   1.000
_cell.length_c   1.000
_cell.angle_alpha   90.00
_cell.angle_beta   90.00
_cell.angle_gamma   90.00
#
_symmetry.space_group_name_H-M   'P 1'
#
loop_
_entity.id
_entity.type
_entity.pdbx_description
1 polymer ?
#
loop_
_entity_poly.entity_id
_entity_poly.type
_entity_poly.pdbx_seq_one_letter_code
_entity_poly.pdbx_strand_id
1 'polypeptide(L)'
;MSEYQRSRTMTAPPDLVFDRASDVDRLDSWLPRDLHVRSEDLPAVTVHEDATGKDERGLFRAQRDQLRMEWGTRDDDRYAGWLQVTTISDQASEVTVHLSFFDEEHAPPAEQIDHALDKSLERLAEQVRA
;
A
#
# COMPACT_ATOMS: atom_id res chain seq x y z
N MET A 1 15.00 -12.30 3.91
CA MET A 1 14.34 -11.03 3.53
C MET A 1 13.69 -11.23 2.17
N SER A 2 12.42 -10.91 2.05
CA SER A 2 11.64 -11.10 0.82
C SER A 2 11.04 -9.77 0.38
N GLU A 3 11.29 -9.39 -0.87
CA GLU A 3 10.82 -8.13 -1.45
C GLU A 3 9.89 -8.44 -2.63
N TYR A 4 8.77 -7.75 -2.67
CA TYR A 4 7.73 -7.89 -3.67
C TYR A 4 7.42 -6.54 -4.26
N GLN A 5 7.38 -6.46 -5.58
CA GLN A 5 7.09 -5.21 -6.28
C GLN A 5 6.14 -5.48 -7.44
N ARG A 6 5.11 -4.62 -7.54
CA ARG A 6 4.20 -4.61 -8.67
C ARG A 6 4.00 -3.18 -9.16
N SER A 7 3.93 -3.01 -10.48
CA SER A 7 3.55 -1.73 -11.08
C SER A 7 2.38 -1.91 -12.03
N ARG A 8 1.55 -0.88 -12.13
CA ARG A 8 0.40 -0.84 -13.03
C ARG A 8 0.17 0.57 -13.55
N THR A 9 -0.11 0.65 -14.85
CA THR A 9 -0.48 1.91 -15.50
C THR A 9 -1.94 2.27 -15.21
N MET A 10 -2.13 3.49 -14.75
CA MET A 10 -3.42 4.11 -14.46
C MET A 10 -3.76 5.10 -15.56
N THR A 11 -5.01 5.07 -16.01
CA THR A 11 -5.56 5.99 -17.02
C THR A 11 -6.10 7.25 -16.35
N ALA A 12 -5.32 7.82 -15.44
CA ALA A 12 -5.68 8.96 -14.62
C ALA A 12 -4.44 9.80 -14.30
N PRO A 13 -4.59 11.12 -14.09
CA PRO A 13 -3.49 11.99 -13.73
C PRO A 13 -2.88 11.59 -12.37
N PRO A 14 -1.56 11.73 -12.21
CA PRO A 14 -0.81 11.25 -11.04
C PRO A 14 -1.32 11.84 -9.72
N ASP A 15 -1.69 13.12 -9.69
CA ASP A 15 -2.28 13.76 -8.51
C ASP A 15 -3.57 13.08 -8.05
N LEU A 16 -4.46 12.74 -8.98
CA LEU A 16 -5.74 12.10 -8.66
C LEU A 16 -5.52 10.67 -8.18
N VAL A 17 -4.60 9.96 -8.82
CA VAL A 17 -4.24 8.60 -8.40
C VAL A 17 -3.61 8.60 -7.01
N PHE A 18 -2.70 9.54 -6.73
CA PHE A 18 -2.07 9.66 -5.43
C PHE A 18 -3.06 10.06 -4.34
N ASP A 19 -3.93 11.02 -4.60
CA ASP A 19 -5.00 11.42 -3.66
C ASP A 19 -5.89 10.22 -3.33
N ARG A 20 -6.27 9.43 -4.35
CA ARG A 20 -7.08 8.23 -4.18
C ARG A 20 -6.38 7.10 -3.42
N ALA A 21 -5.08 6.94 -3.66
CA ALA A 21 -4.27 5.91 -3.02
C ALA A 21 -3.90 6.26 -1.57
N SER A 22 -3.68 7.55 -1.27
CA SER A 22 -3.29 8.03 0.06
C SER A 22 -4.46 8.32 1.01
N ASP A 23 -5.70 8.22 0.51
CA ASP A 23 -6.93 8.34 1.30
C ASP A 23 -7.09 7.14 2.25
N VAL A 24 -6.77 7.37 3.53
CA VAL A 24 -6.74 6.35 4.59
C VAL A 24 -8.14 5.74 4.84
N ASP A 25 -9.20 6.53 4.73
CA ASP A 25 -10.59 6.05 4.83
C ASP A 25 -10.95 5.09 3.68
N ARG A 26 -10.19 5.14 2.59
CA ARG A 26 -10.41 4.32 1.40
C ARG A 26 -9.31 3.30 1.15
N LEU A 27 -8.31 3.18 2.02
CA LEU A 27 -7.30 2.13 1.91
C LEU A 27 -7.94 0.73 1.94
N ASP A 28 -8.90 0.47 2.83
CA ASP A 28 -9.66 -0.81 2.91
C ASP A 28 -10.32 -1.19 1.57
N SER A 29 -10.65 -0.17 0.75
CA SER A 29 -11.36 -0.38 -0.52
C SER A 29 -10.48 -0.96 -1.64
N TRP A 30 -9.16 -0.75 -1.57
CA TRP A 30 -8.24 -1.23 -2.61
C TRP A 30 -7.09 -2.05 -2.04
N LEU A 31 -6.57 -1.73 -0.85
CA LEU A 31 -5.52 -2.48 -0.18
C LEU A 31 -6.04 -3.85 0.34
N PRO A 32 -5.20 -4.90 0.41
CA PRO A 32 -5.65 -6.22 0.87
C PRO A 32 -5.92 -6.21 2.38
N ARG A 33 -7.00 -6.88 2.81
CA ARG A 33 -7.43 -7.02 4.23
C ARG A 33 -6.32 -7.47 5.17
N ASP A 34 -5.51 -8.41 4.71
CA ASP A 34 -4.35 -8.92 5.42
C ASP A 34 -3.19 -7.92 5.61
N LEU A 35 -3.26 -6.74 5.00
CA LEU A 35 -2.28 -5.65 5.07
C LEU A 35 -2.85 -4.39 5.73
N HIS A 36 -3.96 -4.52 6.47
CA HIS A 36 -4.73 -3.35 6.93
C HIS A 36 -4.02 -2.53 8.00
N VAL A 37 -4.07 -1.23 7.74
CA VAL A 37 -3.65 -0.12 8.58
C VAL A 37 -4.98 0.55 8.99
N ARG A 38 -5.44 0.38 10.24
CA ARG A 38 -6.70 0.97 10.72
C ARG A 38 -6.53 2.43 11.14
N SER A 39 -7.40 3.27 10.58
CA SER A 39 -7.57 4.70 10.85
C SER A 39 -8.28 4.95 12.18
N GLU A 40 -7.68 4.67 13.33
CA GLU A 40 -8.29 5.10 14.61
C GLU A 40 -7.53 6.17 15.39
N ASP A 41 -6.30 6.56 15.02
CA ASP A 41 -5.68 7.81 15.48
C ASP A 41 -4.36 8.03 14.74
N LEU A 42 -4.25 9.03 13.86
CA LEU A 42 -2.92 9.46 13.38
C LEU A 42 -2.26 10.24 14.54
N PRO A 43 -1.03 9.90 15.00
CA PRO A 43 0.11 9.43 14.23
C PRO A 43 0.73 8.14 14.82
N ALA A 44 0.09 7.00 14.61
CA ALA A 44 0.70 5.67 14.70
C ALA A 44 -0.36 4.70 14.19
N VAL A 45 -0.40 4.46 12.89
CA VAL A 45 -1.55 3.80 12.27
C VAL A 45 -1.43 2.30 12.45
N THR A 46 -2.33 1.73 13.24
CA THR A 46 -2.26 0.36 13.72
C THR A 46 -2.39 -0.65 12.58
N VAL A 47 -1.38 -1.49 12.39
CA VAL A 47 -1.42 -2.66 11.52
C VAL A 47 -2.18 -3.77 12.24
N HIS A 48 -3.26 -4.25 11.61
CA HIS A 48 -3.92 -5.48 12.03
C HIS A 48 -3.38 -6.65 11.21
N GLU A 49 -2.68 -7.56 11.89
CA GLU A 49 -2.33 -8.86 11.34
C GLU A 49 -3.45 -9.85 11.68
N ASP A 50 -4.23 -10.26 10.67
CA ASP A 50 -5.33 -11.24 10.80
C ASP A 50 -4.87 -12.62 11.31
N ALA A 51 -3.56 -12.90 11.30
CA ALA A 51 -3.00 -14.15 11.80
C ALA A 51 -2.90 -14.23 13.34
N THR A 52 -2.77 -13.10 14.05
CA THR A 52 -2.44 -13.09 15.48
C THR A 52 -3.25 -12.13 16.35
N GLY A 53 -4.08 -11.27 15.75
CA GLY A 53 -5.04 -10.43 16.51
C GLY A 53 -4.39 -9.40 17.43
N LYS A 54 -3.17 -8.94 17.12
CA LYS A 54 -2.48 -7.88 17.86
C LYS A 54 -2.44 -6.58 17.05
N ASP A 55 -2.87 -5.52 17.70
CA ASP A 55 -2.78 -4.13 17.25
C ASP A 55 -1.33 -3.62 17.36
N GLU A 56 -0.60 -3.51 16.24
CA GLU A 56 0.76 -2.94 16.24
C GLU A 56 0.82 -1.55 15.63
N ARG A 57 1.50 -0.61 16.30
CA ARG A 57 1.64 0.79 15.86
C ARG A 57 2.44 0.87 14.55
N GLY A 58 1.78 1.15 13.44
CA GLY A 58 2.42 1.35 12.15
C GLY A 58 2.84 2.80 11.89
N LEU A 59 3.89 2.97 11.09
CA LEU A 59 4.26 4.23 10.45
C LEU A 59 3.42 4.36 9.18
N PHE A 60 2.83 5.53 8.94
CA PHE A 60 2.26 5.92 7.65
C PHE A 60 2.77 7.31 7.29
N ARG A 61 3.31 7.46 6.09
CA ARG A 61 3.86 8.73 5.59
C ARG A 61 3.43 8.94 4.16
N ALA A 62 2.57 9.92 3.92
CA ALA A 62 2.22 10.38 2.58
C ALA A 62 2.96 11.70 2.28
N GLN A 63 3.68 11.74 1.16
CA GLN A 63 4.43 12.89 0.68
C GLN A 63 3.91 13.28 -0.70
N ARG A 64 2.94 14.20 -0.72
CA ARG A 64 2.26 14.63 -1.95
C ARG A 64 3.22 15.25 -2.98
N ASP A 65 4.21 16.03 -2.54
CA ASP A 65 5.23 16.62 -3.43
C ASP A 65 6.08 15.58 -4.18
N GLN A 66 6.22 14.38 -3.61
CA GLN A 66 6.99 13.28 -4.21
C GLN A 66 6.08 12.19 -4.79
N LEU A 67 4.77 12.34 -4.63
CA LEU A 67 3.76 11.32 -4.91
C LEU A 67 4.13 9.95 -4.33
N ARG A 68 4.70 9.99 -3.12
CA ARG A 68 5.23 8.83 -2.41
C ARG A 68 4.43 8.59 -1.13
N MET A 69 4.03 7.36 -0.92
CA MET A 69 3.39 6.89 0.30
C MET A 69 4.21 5.74 0.86
N GLU A 70 4.41 5.72 2.17
CA GLU A 70 5.20 4.69 2.86
C GLU A 70 4.43 4.24 4.09
N TRP A 71 4.48 2.94 4.37
CA TRP A 71 3.90 2.35 5.57
C TRP A 71 4.78 1.22 6.11
N GLY A 72 4.58 0.83 7.36
CA GLY A 72 5.31 -0.30 7.94
C GLY A 72 5.09 -0.44 9.44
N THR A 73 5.53 -1.55 10.03
CA THR A 73 5.44 -1.80 11.48
C THR A 73 6.59 -1.12 12.21
N ARG A 74 6.32 -0.22 13.16
CA ARG A 74 7.36 0.54 13.86
C ARG A 74 8.14 -0.27 14.90
N ASP A 75 7.47 -1.21 15.57
CA ASP A 75 8.01 -1.84 16.78
C ASP A 75 8.76 -3.16 16.52
N ASP A 76 8.41 -3.92 15.47
CA ASP A 76 9.05 -5.21 15.17
C ASP A 76 9.72 -5.28 13.78
N ASP A 77 9.72 -4.18 13.00
CA ASP A 77 10.31 -4.12 11.63
C ASP A 77 9.91 -5.31 10.73
N ARG A 78 8.77 -5.98 10.99
CA ARG A 78 8.40 -7.25 10.34
C ARG A 78 8.16 -7.07 8.85
N TYR A 79 7.55 -5.94 8.50
CA TYR A 79 7.40 -5.54 7.11
C TYR A 79 7.33 -4.02 6.94
N ALA A 80 7.71 -3.57 5.75
CA ALA A 80 7.56 -2.21 5.27
C ALA A 80 6.99 -2.21 3.86
N GLY A 81 6.27 -1.16 3.51
CA GLY A 81 5.68 -0.97 2.19
C GLY A 81 5.81 0.45 1.71
N TRP A 82 5.86 0.63 0.40
CA TRP A 82 5.75 1.94 -0.20
C TRP A 82 4.99 1.90 -1.52
N LEU A 83 4.37 3.00 -1.87
CA LEU A 83 3.69 3.25 -3.13
C LEU A 83 4.27 4.54 -3.72
N GLN A 84 4.62 4.48 -4.99
CA GLN A 84 5.09 5.61 -5.77
C GLN A 84 4.19 5.79 -6.98
N VAL A 85 3.70 7.02 -7.18
CA VAL A 85 3.01 7.38 -8.42
C VAL A 85 3.96 8.17 -9.30
N THR A 86 4.17 7.69 -10.52
CA THR A 86 5.04 8.31 -11.52
C THR A 86 4.17 8.86 -12.65
N THR A 87 4.46 10.08 -13.09
CA THR A 87 3.77 10.68 -14.23
C THR A 87 4.23 10.02 -15.53
N ILE A 88 3.31 9.42 -16.30
CA ILE A 88 3.58 8.99 -17.68
C ILE A 88 3.19 10.12 -18.64
N SER A 89 2.02 10.72 -18.43
CA SER A 89 1.48 11.83 -19.21
C SER A 89 0.43 12.61 -18.40
N ASP A 90 -0.11 13.69 -18.97
CA ASP A 90 -1.18 14.48 -18.32
C ASP A 90 -2.47 13.68 -18.04
N GLN A 91 -2.64 12.52 -18.68
CA GLN A 91 -3.81 11.64 -18.51
C GLN A 91 -3.47 10.21 -18.07
N ALA A 92 -2.19 9.93 -17.79
CA ALA A 92 -1.76 8.60 -17.38
C ALA A 92 -0.62 8.66 -16.37
N SER A 93 -0.64 7.73 -15.43
CA SER A 93 0.37 7.58 -14.40
C SER A 93 0.72 6.12 -14.19
N GLU A 94 1.91 5.83 -13.69
CA GLU A 94 2.32 4.50 -13.25
C GLU A 94 2.33 4.46 -11.75
N VAL A 95 1.61 3.50 -11.17
CA VAL A 95 1.65 3.25 -9.74
C VAL A 95 2.54 2.03 -9.51
N THR A 96 3.57 2.21 -8.70
CA THR A 96 4.44 1.12 -8.25
C THR A 96 4.24 0.94 -6.77
N VAL A 97 3.94 -0.29 -6.36
CA VAL A 97 3.85 -0.70 -4.96
C VAL A 97 4.97 -1.69 -4.69
N HIS A 98 5.62 -1.53 -3.54
CA HIS A 98 6.66 -2.41 -3.06
C HIS A 98 6.36 -2.79 -1.61
N LEU A 99 6.56 -4.07 -1.29
CA LEU A 99 6.48 -4.62 0.05
C LEU A 99 7.76 -5.38 0.36
N SER A 100 8.37 -5.10 1.50
CA SER A 100 9.55 -5.77 2.01
C SER A 100 9.19 -6.45 3.32
N PHE A 101 9.37 -7.77 3.39
CA PHE A 101 9.22 -8.59 4.59
C PHE A 101 10.61 -8.93 5.12
N PHE A 102 10.86 -8.53 6.36
CA PHE A 102 12.13 -8.75 7.04
C PHE A 102 12.12 -10.07 7.83
N ASP A 103 10.93 -10.55 8.22
CA ASP A 103 10.72 -11.83 8.89
C ASP A 103 10.20 -12.90 7.90
N GLU A 104 11.02 -13.91 7.59
CA GLU A 104 10.67 -14.99 6.65
C GLU A 104 9.84 -16.11 7.30
N GLU A 105 9.81 -16.22 8.63
CA GLU A 105 9.01 -17.23 9.34
C GLU A 105 7.52 -16.89 9.32
N HIS A 106 7.18 -15.60 9.22
CA HIS A 106 5.81 -15.11 9.20
C HIS A 106 5.39 -14.53 7.84
N ALA A 107 6.27 -14.53 6.84
CA ALA A 107 5.95 -14.03 5.51
C ALA A 107 4.93 -14.94 4.81
N PRO A 108 3.79 -14.39 4.32
CA PRO A 108 2.88 -15.15 3.50
C PRO A 108 3.57 -15.64 2.20
N PRO A 109 3.02 -16.66 1.53
CA PRO A 109 3.56 -17.14 0.26
C PRO A 109 3.68 -16.01 -0.77
N ALA A 110 4.81 -15.96 -1.45
CA ALA A 110 5.11 -14.99 -2.50
C ALA A 110 3.96 -14.79 -3.51
N GLU A 111 3.37 -15.90 -3.97
CA GLU A 111 2.26 -15.89 -4.93
C GLU A 111 1.00 -15.23 -4.37
N GLN A 112 0.75 -15.36 -3.07
CA GLN A 112 -0.40 -14.75 -2.40
C GLN A 112 -0.19 -13.23 -2.29
N ILE A 113 1.01 -12.78 -1.94
CA ILE A 113 1.38 -11.37 -1.87
C ILE A 113 1.28 -10.72 -3.25
N ASP A 114 1.87 -11.35 -4.26
CA ASP A 114 1.82 -10.87 -5.64
C ASP A 114 0.39 -10.73 -6.16
N HIS A 115 -0.45 -11.75 -5.92
CA HIS A 115 -1.85 -11.73 -6.33
C HIS A 115 -2.66 -10.68 -5.57
N ALA A 116 -2.35 -10.46 -4.29
CA ALA A 116 -2.98 -9.43 -3.48
C ALA A 116 -2.60 -8.04 -3.99
N LEU A 117 -1.32 -7.79 -4.26
CA LEU A 117 -0.82 -6.54 -4.84
C LEU A 117 -1.44 -6.25 -6.21
N ASP A 118 -1.52 -7.26 -7.08
CA ASP A 118 -2.10 -7.10 -8.42
C ASP A 118 -3.59 -6.73 -8.35
N LYS A 119 -4.36 -7.44 -7.50
CA LYS A 119 -5.77 -7.12 -7.23
C LYS A 119 -5.94 -5.73 -6.63
N SER A 120 -5.04 -5.30 -5.76
CA SER A 120 -5.09 -3.98 -5.15
C SER A 120 -4.87 -2.87 -6.16
N LEU A 121 -3.86 -3.03 -7.03
CA LEU A 121 -3.62 -2.11 -8.13
C LEU A 121 -4.77 -2.12 -9.14
N GLU A 122 -5.39 -3.26 -9.39
CA GLU A 122 -6.58 -3.36 -10.24
C GLU A 122 -7.74 -2.54 -9.68
N ARG A 123 -8.09 -2.74 -8.40
CA ARG A 123 -9.16 -1.98 -7.74
C ARG A 123 -8.87 -0.48 -7.75
N LEU A 124 -7.62 -0.09 -7.49
CA LEU A 124 -7.23 1.31 -7.57
C LEU A 124 -7.41 1.86 -8.99
N ALA A 125 -7.03 1.10 -10.02
CA ALA A 125 -7.22 1.45 -11.42
C ALA A 125 -8.71 1.64 -11.79
N GLU A 126 -9.59 0.80 -11.25
CA GLU A 126 -11.03 0.94 -11.43
C GLU A 126 -11.57 2.19 -10.73
N GLN A 127 -11.10 2.48 -9.51
CA GLN A 127 -11.55 3.62 -8.72
C GLN A 127 -11.16 4.99 -9.29
N VAL A 128 -10.07 5.07 -10.06
CA VAL A 128 -9.61 6.31 -10.69
C VAL A 128 -10.17 6.51 -12.10
N ARG A 129 -10.81 5.49 -12.68
CA ARG A 129 -11.49 5.55 -13.98
C ARG A 129 -12.96 5.96 -13.87
N ALA A 130 -13.58 5.80 -12.69
CA ALA A 130 -14.98 6.12 -12.41
C ALA A 130 -15.17 7.62 -12.14
#